data_AF-A0A9E4ZNT0-F1
#
_entry.id   AF-A0A9E4ZNT0-F1
#
_cell.length_a   1.000
_cell.length_b   1.000
_cell.length_c   1.000
_cell.angle_alpha   90.00
_cell.angle_beta   90.00
_cell.angle_gamma   90.00
#
_symmetry.space_group_name_H-M   'P 1'
#
loop_
_entity.id
_entity.type
_entity.pdbx_description
1 polymer ?
#
loop_
_entity_poly.entity_id
_entity_poly.type
_entity_poly.pdbx_seq_one_letter_code
_entity_poly.pdbx_strand_id
1 'polypeptide(L)'
;MLHTHAIIKAIWDAQGYGNLAVWADGTTSIIAPGESPRKDGTAPLAIFKPIPLVAGFPMLDFAIHDPDLLERIETTIREAGGEIERD
;
A
#
# COMPACT_ATOMS: atom_id res chain seq x y z
N MET A 1 -6.16 12.66 -2.73
CA MET A 1 -5.27 12.55 -1.57
C MET A 1 -5.31 11.13 -1.08
N LEU A 2 -4.16 10.54 -0.77
CA LEU A 2 -4.08 9.16 -0.26
C LEU A 2 -4.20 9.16 1.27
N HIS A 3 -4.66 8.05 1.83
CA HIS A 3 -4.81 7.89 3.28
C HIS A 3 -4.05 6.65 3.77
N THR A 4 -3.18 6.82 4.76
CA THR A 4 -2.29 5.75 5.24
C THR A 4 -3.07 4.54 5.72
N HIS A 5 -4.11 4.72 6.55
CA HIS A 5 -4.93 3.63 7.06
C HIS A 5 -5.68 2.88 5.95
N ALA A 6 -6.17 3.59 4.92
CA ALA A 6 -6.83 2.95 3.78
C ALA A 6 -5.87 2.06 2.98
N ILE A 7 -4.62 2.52 2.79
CA ILE A 7 -3.59 1.72 2.12
C ILE A 7 -3.21 0.51 2.97
N ILE A 8 -3.00 0.65 4.28
CA ILE A 8 -2.67 -0.49 5.15
C ILE A 8 -3.79 -1.53 5.12
N LYS A 9 -5.06 -1.11 5.14
CA LYS A 9 -6.21 -2.01 5.00
C LYS A 9 -6.21 -2.72 3.65
N ALA A 10 -5.93 -2.02 2.54
CA ALA A 10 -5.82 -2.65 1.23
C ALA A 10 -4.64 -3.63 1.15
N ILE A 11 -3.52 -3.35 1.81
CA ILE A 11 -2.37 -4.26 1.92
C ILE A 11 -2.78 -5.51 2.70
N TRP A 12 -3.48 -5.33 3.82
CA TRP A 12 -4.04 -6.41 4.63
C TRP A 12 -4.93 -7.33 3.80
N ASP A 13 -5.89 -6.77 3.07
CA ASP A 13 -6.84 -7.53 2.24
C ASP A 13 -6.15 -8.23 1.06
N ALA A 14 -5.02 -7.69 0.57
CA ALA A 14 -4.23 -8.29 -0.50
C ALA A 14 -3.32 -9.45 -0.03
N GLN A 15 -3.19 -9.68 1.28
CA GLN A 15 -2.33 -10.72 1.81
C GLN A 15 -2.76 -12.10 1.32
N GLY A 16 -1.83 -12.82 0.69
CA GLY A 16 -2.08 -14.15 0.11
C GLY A 16 -2.63 -14.13 -1.31
N TYR A 17 -2.94 -12.96 -1.88
CA TYR A 17 -3.49 -12.82 -3.22
C TYR A 17 -2.54 -12.16 -4.24
N GLY A 18 -1.56 -11.37 -3.77
CA GLY A 18 -0.56 -10.76 -4.66
C GLY A 18 0.14 -9.56 -4.03
N ASN A 19 0.75 -8.73 -4.87
CA ASN A 19 1.25 -7.42 -4.46
C ASN A 19 0.16 -6.37 -4.64
N LEU A 20 0.18 -5.30 -3.85
CA LEU A 20 -0.76 -4.19 -3.97
C LEU A 20 -0.10 -3.05 -4.75
N ALA A 21 -0.59 -2.76 -5.94
CA ALA A 21 -0.26 -1.55 -6.69
C ALA A 21 -1.15 -0.39 -6.24
N VAL A 22 -0.58 0.80 -6.03
CA VAL A 22 -1.27 2.01 -5.57
C VAL A 22 -0.98 3.15 -6.55
N TRP A 23 -2.02 3.81 -7.05
CA TRP A 23 -1.92 4.97 -7.94
C TRP A 23 -2.19 6.29 -7.21
N ALA A 24 -1.76 7.40 -7.81
CA ALA A 24 -1.91 8.75 -7.24
C ALA A 24 -3.37 9.18 -7.02
N ASP A 25 -4.31 8.60 -7.78
CA ASP A 25 -5.74 8.86 -7.64
C ASP A 25 -6.39 8.08 -6.47
N GLY A 26 -5.63 7.27 -5.73
CA GLY A 26 -6.15 6.40 -4.66
C GLY A 26 -6.62 5.03 -5.12
N THR A 27 -6.57 4.74 -6.42
CA THR A 27 -6.88 3.41 -6.93
C THR A 27 -5.85 2.42 -6.44
N THR A 28 -6.32 1.22 -6.10
CA THR A 28 -5.47 0.08 -5.79
C THR A 28 -5.84 -1.13 -6.63
N SER A 29 -4.89 -2.04 -6.84
CA SER A 29 -5.15 -3.33 -7.49
C SER A 29 -4.16 -4.38 -7.01
N ILE A 30 -4.66 -5.61 -6.88
CA ILE A 30 -3.83 -6.78 -6.60
C ILE A 30 -3.23 -7.25 -7.92
N ILE A 31 -1.91 -7.41 -7.94
CA ILE A 31 -1.15 -7.81 -9.12
C ILE A 31 -0.28 -9.03 -8.84
N ALA A 32 0.06 -9.77 -9.88
CA ALA A 32 0.98 -10.89 -9.75
C ALA A 32 2.41 -10.40 -9.41
N PRO A 33 3.23 -11.22 -8.70
CA PRO A 33 4.63 -10.87 -8.48
C PRO A 33 5.39 -10.65 -9.79
N GLY A 34 6.10 -9.51 -9.89
CA GLY A 34 6.89 -9.16 -11.08
C GLY A 34 6.10 -8.46 -12.19
N GLU A 35 4.79 -8.30 -12.03
CA GLU A 35 3.97 -7.55 -12.98
C GLU A 35 4.25 -6.04 -12.90
N SER A 36 4.21 -5.36 -14.04
CA SER A 36 4.34 -3.90 -14.16
C SER A 36 3.03 -3.31 -14.66
N PRO A 37 2.00 -3.17 -13.80
CA PRO A 37 0.69 -2.74 -14.22
C PRO A 37 0.73 -1.29 -14.71
N ARG A 38 -0.15 -0.97 -15.67
CA ARG A 38 -0.43 0.41 -16.08
C ARG A 38 -1.94 0.62 -16.06
N LYS A 39 -2.36 1.75 -15.51
CA LYS A 39 -3.74 2.23 -15.55
C LYS A 39 -3.77 3.49 -16.40
N ASP A 40 -4.50 3.46 -17.51
CA ASP A 40 -4.57 4.58 -18.47
C ASP A 40 -3.17 5.09 -18.89
N GLY A 41 -2.24 4.16 -19.11
CA GLY A 41 -0.83 4.45 -19.44
C GLY A 41 0.06 4.84 -18.26
N THR A 42 -0.52 5.12 -17.09
CA THR A 42 0.14 5.59 -15.88
C THR A 42 0.60 4.41 -15.00
N ALA A 43 1.86 4.45 -14.58
CA ALA A 43 2.42 3.48 -13.64
C ALA A 43 1.90 3.75 -12.20
N PRO A 44 1.81 2.73 -11.34
CA PRO A 44 1.53 2.96 -9.91
C PRO A 44 2.65 3.79 -9.27
N LEU A 45 2.30 4.54 -8.23
CA LEU A 45 3.28 5.22 -7.36
C LEU A 45 4.11 4.22 -6.58
N ALA A 46 3.45 3.18 -6.05
CA ALA A 46 4.09 2.17 -5.23
C ALA A 46 3.48 0.79 -5.48
N ILE A 47 4.32 -0.24 -5.30
CA ILE A 47 3.90 -1.63 -5.27
C ILE A 47 4.35 -2.20 -3.93
N PHE A 48 3.38 -2.48 -3.05
CA PHE A 48 3.61 -3.04 -1.73
C PHE A 48 3.53 -4.56 -1.76
N LYS A 49 4.41 -5.21 -0.99
CA LYS A 49 4.38 -6.66 -0.75
C LYS A 49 3.66 -6.90 0.58
N PRO A 50 2.44 -7.46 0.60
CA PRO A 50 1.68 -7.62 1.83
C PRO A 50 2.34 -8.47 2.90
N ILE A 51 2.84 -9.67 2.55
CA ILE A 51 3.33 -10.63 3.54
C ILE A 51 4.44 -10.02 4.42
N PRO A 52 5.50 -9.38 3.87
CA PRO A 52 6.52 -8.73 4.70
C PRO A 52 6.04 -7.52 5.50
N LEU A 53 4.88 -6.94 5.20
CA LEU A 53 4.39 -5.71 5.82
C LEU A 53 3.36 -5.98 6.91
N VAL A 54 2.44 -6.91 6.69
CA VAL A 54 1.27 -7.08 7.58
C VAL A 54 1.15 -8.46 8.23
N ALA A 55 1.83 -9.50 7.72
CA ALA A 55 1.64 -10.87 8.20
C ALA A 55 2.14 -11.12 9.63
N GLY A 56 2.98 -10.23 10.15
CA GLY A 56 3.48 -10.29 11.52
C GLY A 56 2.50 -9.78 12.57
N PHE A 57 1.44 -9.06 12.17
CA PHE A 57 0.48 -8.51 13.10
C PHE A 57 -0.67 -9.49 13.37
N PRO A 58 -1.14 -9.60 14.62
CA PRO A 58 -2.20 -10.54 14.97
C PRO A 58 -3.59 -10.08 14.50
N MET A 59 -3.81 -8.77 14.33
CA MET A 59 -5.06 -8.18 13.84
C MET A 59 -4.77 -6.87 13.09
N LEU A 60 -5.70 -6.46 12.21
CA LEU A 60 -5.61 -5.22 11.44
C LEU A 60 -5.39 -3.99 12.34
N ASP A 61 -6.05 -3.93 13.49
CA ASP A 61 -5.93 -2.81 14.43
C ASP A 61 -4.50 -2.59 14.92
N PHE A 62 -3.69 -3.64 15.02
CA PHE A 62 -2.26 -3.48 15.35
C PHE A 62 -1.47 -2.92 14.18
N ALA A 63 -1.76 -3.36 12.95
CA ALA A 63 -1.08 -2.89 11.76
C ALA A 63 -1.38 -1.40 11.48
N ILE A 64 -2.64 -0.97 11.58
CA ILE A 64 -3.00 0.43 11.31
C ILE A 64 -2.43 1.40 12.35
N HIS A 65 -2.15 0.96 13.58
CA HIS A 65 -1.56 1.82 14.62
C HIS A 65 -0.04 1.63 14.80
N ASP A 66 0.60 0.79 13.98
CA ASP A 66 2.04 0.55 14.08
C ASP A 66 2.82 1.74 13.49
N PRO A 67 3.63 2.45 14.31
CA PRO A 67 4.28 3.68 13.88
C PRO A 67 5.29 3.45 12.74
N ASP A 68 6.00 2.32 12.76
CA ASP A 68 7.00 1.98 11.75
C ASP A 68 6.35 1.65 10.41
N LEU A 69 5.24 0.89 10.42
CA LEU A 69 4.47 0.61 9.22
C LEU A 69 3.84 1.89 8.64
N LEU A 70 3.23 2.73 9.48
CA LEU A 70 2.68 4.02 9.07
C LEU A 70 3.74 4.89 8.37
N GLU A 71 4.88 5.11 9.01
CA GLU A 71 5.98 5.91 8.45
C GLU A 71 6.52 5.31 7.15
N ARG A 72 6.66 3.97 7.09
CA ARG A 72 7.14 3.28 5.90
C ARG A 72 6.21 3.48 4.69
N ILE A 73 4.90 3.31 4.88
CA ILE A 73 3.92 3.51 3.79
C ILE A 73 3.94 4.97 3.32
N GLU A 74 3.92 5.91 4.27
CA GLU A 74 3.92 7.33 3.94
C GLU A 74 5.18 7.77 3.21
N THR A 75 6.35 7.34 3.69
CA THR A 75 7.65 7.67 3.06
C THR A 75 7.71 7.12 1.65
N THR A 76 7.31 5.86 1.45
CA THR A 76 7.29 5.23 0.11
C THR A 76 6.43 6.03 -0.87
N ILE A 77 5.27 6.49 -0.43
CA ILE A 77 4.36 7.28 -1.29
C ILE A 77 4.92 8.69 -1.55
N ARG A 78 5.45 9.37 -0.54
CA ARG A 78 6.03 10.72 -0.68
C ARG A 78 7.26 10.72 -1.58
N GLU A 79 8.15 9.74 -1.43
CA GLU A 79 9.33 9.58 -2.28
C GLU A 79 8.96 9.28 -3.74
N ALA A 80 7.82 8.63 -3.98
CA ALA A 80 7.25 8.43 -5.31
C ALA A 80 6.54 9.68 -5.89
N GLY A 81 6.52 10.80 -5.16
CA GLY A 81 5.87 12.05 -5.56
C GLY A 81 4.37 12.10 -5.29
N GLY A 82 3.85 11.20 -4.45
CA GLY A 82 2.44 11.19 -4.04
C GLY A 82 2.17 12.05 -2.80
N GLU A 83 0.93 12.50 -2.66
CA GLU A 83 0.43 13.18 -1.47
C GLU A 83 -0.39 12.21 -0.59
N ILE A 84 -0.04 12.12 0.69
CA ILE A 84 -0.64 11.19 1.64
C ILE A 84 -0.80 11.82 3.03
N GLU A 85 -1.95 11.58 3.64
CA GLU A 85 -2.26 11.94 5.02
C GLU A 85 -2.51 10.72 5.90
N ARG A 86 -2.33 10.92 7.21
CA ARG A 86 -2.59 9.94 8.25
C ARG A 86 -3.95 10.25 8.86
N ASP A 87 -4.93 9.43 8.53
CA ASP A 87 -6.25 9.40 9.18
C ASP A 87 -6.24 8.56 10.45
#